data_AF-A0A6B3EUD3-F1
#
_entry.id   AF-A0A6B3EUD3-F1
#
_cell.length_a   1.000
_cell.length_b   1.000
_cell.length_c   1.000
_cell.angle_alpha   90.00
_cell.angle_beta   90.00
_cell.angle_gamma   90.00
#
_symmetry.space_group_name_H-M   'P 1'
#
loop_
_entity.id
_entity.type
_entity.pdbx_description
1 polymer ?
#
loop_
_entity_poly.entity_id
_entity_poly.type
_entity_poly.pdbx_seq_one_letter_code
_entity_poly.pdbx_strand_id
1 'polypeptide(L)'
;KVADIAAKWFAVATLLNVFAGIDYNLGILITGVITLVYCTIGGLWADALTELGQFVIQGAAAIVMIVVVLHKLGGISAVWTM
;
A
#
# COMPACT_ATOMS: atom_id res chain seq x y z
N LYS A 1 -7.86 -11.57 2.76
CA LYS A 1 -6.66 -11.92 1.97
C LYS A 1 -6.84 -11.66 0.46
N VAL A 2 -7.76 -12.33 -0.25
CA VAL A 2 -7.99 -12.05 -1.69
C VAL A 2 -8.52 -10.62 -1.89
N ALA A 3 -9.46 -10.18 -1.06
CA ALA A 3 -9.99 -8.82 -1.09
C ALA A 3 -8.90 -7.76 -0.84
N ASP A 4 -7.97 -8.00 0.08
CA ASP A 4 -6.84 -7.09 0.34
C ASP A 4 -5.91 -6.94 -0.86
N ILE A 5 -5.61 -8.05 -1.56
CA ILE A 5 -4.77 -8.04 -2.76
C ILE A 5 -5.48 -7.29 -3.89
N ALA A 6 -6.78 -7.54 -4.08
CA ALA A 6 -7.59 -6.82 -5.06
C ALA A 6 -7.67 -5.32 -4.77
N ALA A 7 -7.82 -4.92 -3.51
CA ALA A 7 -7.82 -3.52 -3.10
C ALA A 7 -6.47 -2.83 -3.39
N LYS A 8 -5.34 -3.53 -3.17
CA LYS A 8 -4.00 -3.02 -3.54
C LYS A 8 -3.88 -2.81 -5.05
N TRP A 9 -4.32 -3.77 -5.87
CA TRP A 9 -4.28 -3.62 -7.33
C TRP A 9 -5.17 -2.48 -7.82
N PHE A 10 -6.35 -2.32 -7.22
CA PHE A 10 -7.25 -1.22 -7.55
C PHE A 10 -6.67 0.14 -7.16
N ALA A 11 -6.00 0.24 -6.00
CA ALA A 11 -5.31 1.46 -5.60
C ALA A 11 -4.20 1.85 -6.59
N VAL A 12 -3.38 0.89 -7.05
CA VAL A 12 -2.36 1.14 -8.07
C VAL A 12 -2.98 1.52 -9.41
N ALA A 13 -4.05 0.84 -9.83
CA ALA A 13 -4.79 1.19 -11.05
C ALA A 13 -5.38 2.60 -11.00
N THR A 14 -5.84 3.04 -9.83
CA THR A 14 -6.31 4.42 -9.62
C THR A 14 -5.18 5.42 -9.81
N LEU A 15 -3.97 5.13 -9.28
CA LEU A 15 -2.80 5.98 -9.51
C LEU A 15 -2.44 6.03 -11.00
N LEU A 16 -2.43 4.90 -11.69
CA LEU A 16 -2.17 4.84 -13.13
C LEU A 16 -3.22 5.60 -13.95
N ASN A 17 -4.49 5.53 -13.57
CA ASN A 17 -5.56 6.29 -14.21
C ASN A 17 -5.37 7.80 -14.02
N VAL A 18 -5.10 8.23 -12.77
CA VAL A 18 -4.95 9.65 -12.44
C VAL A 18 -3.70 10.27 -13.05
N PHE A 19 -2.58 9.56 -13.07
CA PHE A 19 -1.31 10.10 -13.56
C PHE A 19 -1.05 9.87 -15.05
N ALA A 20 -1.47 8.72 -15.59
CA ALA A 20 -1.16 8.32 -16.96
C ALA A 20 -2.41 8.17 -17.86
N GLY A 21 -3.61 8.40 -17.34
CA GLY A 21 -4.86 8.28 -18.10
C GLY A 21 -5.22 6.85 -18.51
N ILE A 22 -4.58 5.83 -17.90
CA ILE A 22 -4.80 4.42 -18.24
C ILE A 22 -6.16 3.97 -17.68
N ASP A 23 -6.95 3.25 -18.47
CA ASP A 23 -8.23 2.69 -18.02
C ASP A 23 -8.06 1.75 -16.81
N TYR A 24 -9.02 1.75 -15.89
CA TYR A 24 -8.96 0.96 -14.66
C TYR A 24 -8.80 -0.55 -14.92
N ASN A 25 -9.51 -1.11 -15.91
CA ASN A 25 -9.42 -2.54 -16.20
C ASN A 25 -8.00 -2.92 -16.68
N LEU A 26 -7.41 -2.07 -17.54
CA LEU A 26 -6.04 -2.24 -18.00
C LEU A 26 -5.03 -2.02 -16.87
N GLY A 27 -5.23 -1.00 -16.02
CA GLY A 27 -4.37 -0.71 -14.88
C GLY A 27 -4.30 -1.87 -13.87
N ILE A 28 -5.45 -2.48 -13.56
CA ILE A 28 -5.52 -3.65 -12.67
C ILE A 28 -4.81 -4.85 -13.32
N LEU A 29 -5.07 -5.10 -14.61
CA LEU A 29 -4.46 -6.22 -15.34
C LEU A 29 -2.93 -6.09 -15.39
N ILE A 30 -2.42 -4.91 -15.73
CA ILE A 30 -0.97 -4.63 -15.78
C ILE A 30 -0.34 -4.85 -14.40
N THR A 31 -0.95 -4.28 -13.35
CA THR A 31 -0.44 -4.42 -11.99
C THR A 31 -0.41 -5.88 -11.55
N GLY A 32 -1.48 -6.63 -11.80
CA GLY A 32 -1.56 -8.04 -11.45
C GLY A 32 -0.56 -8.91 -12.22
N VAL A 33 -0.39 -8.68 -13.52
CA VAL A 33 0.56 -9.42 -14.37
C VAL A 33 2.00 -9.16 -13.94
N ILE A 34 2.39 -7.90 -13.75
CA ILE A 34 3.74 -7.56 -13.27
C ILE A 34 3.99 -8.24 -11.93
N THR A 35 3.01 -8.21 -11.02
CA THR A 35 3.11 -8.83 -9.71
C THR A 35 3.35 -10.33 -9.80
N LEU A 36 2.55 -11.03 -10.61
CA LEU A 36 2.70 -12.47 -10.83
C LEU A 36 4.05 -12.82 -11.44
N VAL A 37 4.51 -12.06 -12.44
CA VAL A 37 5.78 -12.30 -13.12
C VAL A 37 6.95 -12.22 -12.15
N TYR A 38 7.09 -11.14 -11.38
CA TYR A 38 8.23 -11.04 -10.47
C TYR A 38 8.14 -12.05 -9.31
N CYS A 39 6.95 -12.35 -8.81
CA CYS A 39 6.75 -13.39 -7.78
C CYS A 39 7.17 -14.77 -8.30
N THR A 40 6.85 -15.11 -9.55
CA THR A 40 7.23 -16.40 -10.15
C THR A 40 8.73 -16.52 -10.40
N ILE A 41 9.40 -15.44 -10.82
CA ILE A 41 10.83 -15.44 -11.14
C ILE A 41 11.67 -15.46 -9.86
N GLY A 42 11.33 -14.66 -8.85
CA GLY A 42 12.12 -14.57 -7.63
C GLY A 42 11.76 -15.59 -6.56
N GLY A 43 10.65 -16.31 -6.70
CA GLY A 43 10.23 -17.36 -5.76
C GLY A 43 10.17 -16.87 -4.30
N LEU A 44 10.62 -17.70 -3.36
CA LEU A 44 10.63 -17.38 -1.92
C LEU A 44 11.45 -16.11 -1.58
N TRP A 45 12.47 -15.78 -2.38
CA TRP A 45 13.27 -14.58 -2.16
C TRP A 45 12.53 -13.30 -2.51
N ALA A 46 11.75 -13.29 -3.61
CA ALA A 46 10.89 -12.16 -3.94
C ALA A 46 9.81 -11.96 -2.88
N ASP A 47 9.18 -13.05 -2.45
CA ASP A 47 8.12 -13.00 -1.44
C ASP A 47 8.66 -12.44 -0.12
N ALA A 48 9.76 -12.99 0.40
CA ALA A 48 10.39 -12.54 1.64
C ALA A 48 10.84 -11.06 1.60
N LEU A 49 11.42 -10.62 0.48
CA LEU A 49 11.84 -9.22 0.32
C LEU A 49 10.64 -8.27 0.30
N THR A 50 9.55 -8.65 -0.38
CA THR A 50 8.34 -7.84 -0.41
C THR A 50 7.62 -7.79 0.94
N GLU A 51 7.60 -8.89 1.69
CA GLU A 51 7.03 -8.93 3.04
C GLU A 51 7.84 -8.04 4.00
N LEU A 52 9.17 -8.10 3.93
CA LEU A 52 10.06 -7.23 4.71
C LEU A 52 9.89 -5.76 4.33
N GLY A 53 9.81 -5.45 3.03
CA GLY A 53 9.57 -4.10 2.55
C GLY A 53 8.23 -3.54 3.04
N GLN A 54 7.16 -4.35 2.99
CA GLN A 54 5.85 -3.94 3.48
C GLN A 54 5.88 -3.70 5.01
N PHE A 55 6.57 -4.53 5.78
CA PHE A 55 6.72 -4.33 7.22
C PHE A 55 7.35 -2.98 7.55
N VAL A 56 8.45 -2.63 6.87
CA VAL A 56 9.15 -1.35 7.09
C VAL A 56 8.26 -0.16 6.69
N ILE A 57 7.63 -0.22 5.52
CA ILE A 57 6.75 0.86 5.03
C ILE A 57 5.55 1.05 5.97
N GLN A 58 4.93 -0.04 6.40
CA GLN A 58 3.77 0.02 7.30
C GLN A 58 4.15 0.51 8.69
N GLY A 59 5.32 0.11 9.21
CA GLY A 59 5.84 0.64 10.48
C GLY A 59 6.07 2.15 10.43
N ALA A 60 6.71 2.64 9.36
CA ALA A 60 6.91 4.08 9.15
C ALA A 60 5.58 4.82 8.99
N ALA A 61 4.66 4.30 8.18
CA ALA A 61 3.34 4.89 7.97
C ALA A 61 2.53 4.98 9.26
N ALA A 62 2.60 3.96 10.13
CA ALA A 62 1.93 3.97 11.42
C ALA A 62 2.44 5.10 12.33
N ILE A 63 3.75 5.28 12.43
CA ILE A 63 4.37 6.36 13.23
C ILE A 63 3.94 7.73 12.68
N VAL A 64 4.03 7.92 11.36
CA VAL A 64 3.63 9.18 10.71
C VAL A 64 2.16 9.47 10.97
N MET A 65 1.28 8.48 10.83
CA MET A 65 -0.16 8.64 11.08
C MET A 65 -0.46 9.03 12.52
N ILE A 66 0.22 8.44 13.50
CA ILE A 66 0.07 8.82 14.91
C ILE A 66 0.41 10.31 15.10
N VAL A 67 1.55 10.77 14.57
CA VAL A 67 1.97 12.16 14.71
C VAL A 67 0.98 13.12 14.05
N VAL A 68 0.53 12.81 12.83
CA VAL A 68 -0.42 13.64 12.08
C VAL A 68 -1.77 13.73 12.80
N VAL A 69 -2.29 12.61 13.30
CA VAL A 69 -3.57 12.58 14.02
C VAL A 69 -3.48 13.36 15.33
N LEU A 70 -2.40 13.18 16.11
CA LEU A 70 -2.19 13.94 17.35
C LEU A 70 -2.09 15.44 17.08
N HIS A 71 -1.39 15.84 16.02
CA HIS A 71 -1.32 17.25 15.62
C HIS A 71 -2.70 17.82 15.25
N LYS A 72 -3.53 17.05 14.55
CA LYS A 72 -4.89 17.45 14.17
C LYS A 72 -5.85 17.53 15.36
N LEU A 73 -5.63 16.74 16.41
CA LEU A 73 -6.46 16.70 17.60
C LEU A 73 -6.08 17.75 18.67
N GLY A 74 -5.05 18.58 18.43
CA GLY A 74 -4.61 19.60 19.38
C GLY A 74 -3.44 19.18 20.28
N GLY A 75 -2.75 18.08 19.95
CA GLY A 75 -1.56 17.60 20.62
C GLY A 75 -1.78 16.36 21.49
N ILE A 76 -0.76 15.97 22.25
CA ILE A 76 -0.76 14.75 23.07
C ILE A 76 -1.82 14.81 24.18
N SER A 77 -2.21 16.00 24.66
CA SER A 77 -3.26 16.11 25.67
C SER A 77 -4.63 15.67 25.15
N ALA A 78 -4.84 15.66 23.83
CA ALA A 78 -6.06 15.17 23.20
C ALA A 78 -6.31 13.67 23.43
N VAL A 79 -5.24 12.91 23.69
CA VAL A 79 -5.33 11.46 23.98
C VAL A 79 -6.03 11.21 25.32
N TRP A 80 -5.90 12.14 26.28
CA TRP A 80 -6.45 12.00 27.63
C TRP A 80 -7.66 12.89 27.90
N THR A 81 -8.15 13.64 26.91
CA THR A 81 -9.32 14.51 27.06
C THR A 81 -10.60 13.92 26.45
N MET A 82 -10.60 12.61 26.15
CA MET A 82 -11.83 11.85 25.88
C MET A 82 -12.58 11.50 27.16
#